data_AF-A0A3D1E770-F1
#
_entry.id   AF-A0A3D1E770-F1
#
_cell.length_a   1.000
_cell.length_b   1.000
_cell.length_c   1.000
_cell.angle_alpha   90.00
_cell.angle_beta   90.00
_cell.angle_gamma   90.00
#
_symmetry.space_group_name_H-M   'P 1'
#
loop_
_entity.id
_entity.type
_entity.pdbx_description
1 polymer ?
#
loop_
_entity_poly.entity_id
_entity_poly.type
_entity_poly.pdbx_seq_one_letter_code
_entity_poly.pdbx_strand_id
1 'polypeptide(L)'
;MRLISFKEKMKRKCVYCAHLISGRSDKKFCGDSCRNSYNNDKNRDRNLLVKKFHQRLQKNHRILNTFLQDKTEKKVFKIALVEAGFNLQSVSSYTSDPQGVAYFFVYDIGFRILDEHIIHLTRSTNKGFEVAGLTG
;
A
#
# COMPACT_ATOMS: atom_id res chain seq x y z
N MET A 1 -3.34 46.24 -52.72
CA MET A 1 -4.22 45.37 -51.89
C MET A 1 -3.83 43.91 -52.11
N ARG A 2 -3.07 43.31 -51.19
CA ARG A 2 -2.91 41.85 -51.06
C ARG A 2 -2.71 41.55 -49.57
N LEU A 3 -3.80 41.19 -48.90
CA LEU A 3 -3.81 40.71 -47.52
C LEU A 3 -3.20 39.30 -47.52
N ILE A 4 -2.01 39.18 -46.94
CA ILE A 4 -1.34 37.89 -46.77
C ILE A 4 -2.07 37.18 -45.62
N SER A 5 -2.88 36.17 -45.96
CA SER A 5 -3.50 35.27 -44.99
C SER A 5 -2.45 34.28 -44.48
N PHE A 6 -1.70 34.68 -43.45
CA PHE A 6 -0.92 33.74 -42.63
C PHE A 6 -1.88 33.11 -41.62
N LYS A 7 -2.53 32.02 -42.02
CA LYS A 7 -3.31 31.19 -41.08
C LYS A 7 -2.31 30.48 -40.17
N GLU A 8 -1.98 31.09 -39.03
CA GLU A 8 -1.11 30.50 -38.00
C GLU A 8 -1.72 29.18 -37.51
N LYS A 9 -1.17 28.08 -38.01
CA LYS A 9 -1.50 26.74 -37.52
C LYS A 9 -0.99 26.65 -36.09
N MET A 10 -1.91 26.69 -35.11
CA MET A 10 -1.62 26.43 -33.70
C MET A 10 -0.77 25.16 -33.59
N LYS A 11 0.51 25.34 -33.27
CA LYS A 11 1.44 24.21 -33.17
C LYS A 11 1.07 23.41 -31.93
N ARG A 12 0.66 22.14 -32.11
CA ARG A 12 0.31 21.25 -31.00
C ARG A 12 1.53 21.03 -30.11
N LYS A 13 1.35 21.19 -28.81
CA LYS A 13 2.40 21.03 -27.81
C LYS A 13 2.16 19.77 -26.97
N CYS A 14 3.23 19.20 -26.46
CA CYS A 14 3.17 18.10 -25.52
C CYS A 14 2.51 18.55 -24.22
N VAL A 15 1.58 17.74 -23.74
CA VAL A 15 0.86 18.00 -22.47
C VAL A 15 1.81 17.98 -21.26
N TYR A 16 2.97 17.31 -21.37
CA TYR A 16 3.94 17.20 -20.28
C TYR A 16 5.05 18.26 -20.35
N CYS A 17 5.84 18.29 -21.43
CA CYS A 17 7.05 19.13 -21.53
C CYS A 17 6.90 20.36 -22.44
N ALA A 18 5.68 20.65 -22.91
CA ALA A 18 5.33 21.75 -23.82
C ALA A 18 6.08 21.79 -25.18
N HIS A 19 6.91 20.80 -25.49
CA HIS A 19 7.61 20.70 -26.78
C HIS A 19 6.64 20.53 -27.94
N LEU A 20 7.03 21.03 -29.11
CA LEU A 20 6.24 20.89 -30.33
C LEU A 20 6.08 19.42 -30.71
N ILE A 21 4.84 19.02 -30.96
CA ILE A 21 4.49 17.69 -31.44
C ILE A 21 4.31 17.75 -32.96
N SER A 22 5.05 16.89 -33.66
CA SER A 22 4.81 16.53 -35.06
C SER A 22 4.28 15.11 -35.18
N GLY A 23 3.58 14.82 -36.27
CA GLY A 23 2.99 13.51 -36.57
C GLY A 23 1.48 13.46 -36.33
N ARG A 24 0.97 12.25 -36.05
CA ARG A 24 -0.46 11.92 -36.01
C ARG A 24 -1.33 12.96 -35.30
N SER A 25 -2.53 13.18 -35.79
CA SER A 25 -3.49 14.19 -35.32
C SER A 25 -3.91 14.03 -33.84
N ASP A 26 -3.82 12.81 -33.30
CA ASP A 26 -4.18 12.44 -31.93
C ASP A 26 -2.98 12.39 -30.95
N LYS A 27 -1.76 12.68 -31.42
CA LYS A 27 -0.55 12.60 -30.60
C LYS A 27 -0.57 13.65 -29.47
N LYS A 28 -0.60 13.19 -28.21
CA LYS A 28 -0.63 14.02 -26.98
C LYS A 28 0.74 14.24 -26.33
N PHE A 29 1.70 13.35 -26.59
CA PHE A 29 3.05 13.38 -26.02
C PHE A 29 4.11 13.42 -27.11
N CYS A 30 5.23 14.10 -26.89
CA CYS A 30 6.32 14.13 -27.88
C CYS A 30 6.98 12.75 -28.07
N GLY A 31 7.03 11.95 -26.99
CA GLY A 31 7.52 10.57 -26.97
C GLY A 31 7.11 9.81 -25.70
N ASP A 32 7.55 8.55 -25.59
CA ASP A 32 7.14 7.64 -24.50
C ASP A 32 7.65 8.07 -23.12
N SER A 33 8.83 8.70 -23.05
CA SER A 33 9.35 9.29 -21.80
C SER A 33 8.35 10.29 -21.21
N CYS A 34 7.84 11.24 -22.00
CA CYS A 34 6.86 12.23 -21.54
C CYS A 34 5.51 11.61 -21.19
N ARG A 35 5.11 10.53 -21.87
CA ARG A 35 3.89 9.78 -21.51
C ARG A 35 4.05 9.13 -20.14
N ASN A 36 5.18 8.48 -19.90
CA ASN A 36 5.48 7.79 -18.66
C ASN A 36 5.60 8.77 -17.50
N SER A 37 6.34 9.87 -17.67
CA SER A 37 6.48 10.89 -16.65
C SER A 37 5.15 11.56 -16.30
N TYR A 38 4.31 11.87 -17.29
CA TYR A 38 2.96 12.37 -17.05
C TYR A 38 2.11 11.38 -16.22
N ASN A 39 2.17 10.08 -16.57
CA ASN A 39 1.45 9.06 -15.82
C ASN A 39 2.00 8.84 -14.41
N ASN A 40 3.32 8.96 -14.23
CA ASN A 40 3.98 8.87 -12.93
C ASN A 40 3.58 10.05 -12.04
N ASP A 41 3.59 11.27 -12.58
CA ASP A 41 3.19 12.49 -11.85
C ASP A 41 1.71 12.47 -11.50
N LYS A 42 0.84 12.08 -12.45
CA LYS A 42 -0.61 11.94 -12.21
C LYS A 42 -0.93 10.95 -11.08
N ASN A 43 -0.17 9.86 -10.97
CA ASN A 43 -0.39 8.82 -9.96
C ASN A 43 0.53 8.95 -8.75
N ARG A 44 1.35 10.01 -8.66
CA ARG A 44 2.42 10.15 -7.67
C ARG A 44 1.90 9.99 -6.26
N ASP A 45 0.86 10.72 -5.89
CA ASP A 45 0.34 10.73 -4.52
C ASP A 45 -0.30 9.39 -4.15
N ARG A 46 -1.08 8.79 -5.06
CA ARG A 46 -1.63 7.44 -4.89
C ARG A 46 -0.52 6.41 -4.68
N ASN A 47 0.49 6.43 -5.54
CA ASN A 47 1.62 5.50 -5.47
C ASN A 47 2.42 5.67 -4.18
N LEU A 48 2.62 6.92 -3.74
CA LEU A 48 3.26 7.23 -2.46
C LEU A 48 2.45 6.74 -1.27
N LEU A 49 1.13 6.88 -1.28
CA LEU A 49 0.24 6.38 -0.23
C LEU A 49 0.32 4.85 -0.11
N VAL A 50 0.16 4.13 -1.23
CA VAL A 50 0.26 2.67 -1.28
C VAL A 50 1.66 2.21 -0.82
N LYS A 51 2.71 2.87 -1.29
CA LYS A 51 4.10 2.58 -0.87
C LYS A 51 4.28 2.77 0.63
N LYS A 52 3.81 3.88 1.19
CA LYS A 52 3.90 4.16 2.65
C LYS A 52 3.14 3.11 3.47
N PHE A 53 1.95 2.71 3.02
CA PHE A 53 1.18 1.66 3.68
C PHE A 53 1.93 0.32 3.66
N HIS A 54 2.48 -0.07 2.50
CA HIS A 54 3.27 -1.29 2.38
C HIS A 54 4.53 -1.27 3.25
N GLN A 55 5.23 -0.13 3.32
CA GLN A 55 6.39 0.06 4.22
C GLN A 55 6.02 -0.12 5.69
N ARG A 56 4.83 0.37 6.12
CA ARG A 56 4.32 0.15 7.48
C ARG A 56 4.02 -1.32 7.76
N LEU A 57 3.38 -2.01 6.82
CA LEU A 57 3.13 -3.46 6.94
C LEU A 57 4.42 -4.27 7.05
N GLN A 58 5.41 -3.99 6.21
CA GLN A 58 6.71 -4.65 6.29
C GLN A 58 7.42 -4.38 7.63
N LYS A 59 7.37 -3.14 8.13
CA LYS A 59 7.91 -2.80 9.45
C LYS A 59 7.19 -3.59 10.55
N ASN A 60 5.86 -3.60 10.53
CA ASN A 60 5.05 -4.36 11.48
C ASN A 60 5.39 -5.85 11.45
N HIS A 61 5.47 -6.45 10.27
CA HIS A 61 5.80 -7.86 10.10
C HIS A 61 7.17 -8.21 10.70
N ARG A 62 8.18 -7.37 10.47
CA ARG A 62 9.52 -7.54 11.09
C ARG A 62 9.45 -7.50 12.60
N ILE A 63 8.74 -6.52 13.17
CA ILE A 63 8.57 -6.40 14.63
C ILE A 63 7.90 -7.66 15.18
N LEU A 64 6.75 -8.06 14.62
CA LEU A 64 6.03 -9.24 15.08
C LEU A 64 6.88 -10.51 15.01
N ASN A 65 7.66 -10.68 13.93
CA ASN A 65 8.62 -11.77 13.81
C ASN A 65 9.70 -11.74 14.89
N THR A 66 10.27 -10.57 15.21
CA THR A 66 11.25 -10.43 16.28
C THR A 66 10.68 -10.81 17.64
N PHE A 67 9.41 -10.46 17.90
CA PHE A 67 8.76 -10.81 19.16
C PHE A 67 8.41 -12.30 19.24
N LEU A 68 7.93 -12.90 18.14
CA LEU A 68 7.59 -14.33 18.07
C LEU A 68 8.82 -15.24 18.06
N GLN A 69 9.91 -14.83 17.40
CA GLN A 69 11.10 -15.65 17.16
C GLN A 69 10.70 -16.96 16.46
N ASP A 70 11.10 -18.11 17.01
CA ASP A 70 10.78 -19.45 16.49
C ASP A 70 9.46 -20.01 17.03
N LYS A 71 8.73 -19.26 17.87
CA LYS A 71 7.46 -19.70 18.44
C LYS A 71 6.32 -19.52 17.44
N THR A 72 5.34 -20.44 17.51
CA THR A 72 4.08 -20.36 16.76
C THR A 72 3.10 -19.39 17.39
N GLU A 73 3.17 -19.18 18.71
CA GLU A 73 2.35 -18.23 19.44
C GLU A 73 3.09 -17.64 20.64
N LYS A 74 2.71 -16.42 21.05
CA LYS A 74 3.30 -15.74 22.20
C LYS A 74 2.39 -14.61 22.71
N LYS A 75 2.26 -14.47 24.03
CA LYS A 75 1.69 -13.25 24.65
C LYS A 75 2.80 -12.22 24.85
N VAL A 76 2.51 -10.97 24.50
CA VAL A 76 3.44 -9.84 24.61
C VAL A 76 2.72 -8.63 25.16
N PHE A 77 3.46 -7.75 25.83
CA PHE A 77 2.91 -6.45 26.24
C PHE A 77 2.73 -5.54 25.02
N LYS A 78 1.56 -4.91 24.94
CA LYS A 78 1.20 -3.92 23.92
C LYS A 78 2.20 -2.77 23.89
N ILE A 79 2.64 -2.29 25.06
CA ILE A 79 3.60 -1.19 25.16
C ILE A 79 4.93 -1.52 24.48
N ALA A 80 5.43 -2.75 24.65
CA ALA A 80 6.69 -3.19 24.03
C ALA A 80 6.62 -3.20 22.50
N LEU A 81 5.46 -3.58 21.92
CA LEU A 81 5.24 -3.49 20.49
C LEU A 81 5.20 -2.03 20.00
N VAL A 82 4.48 -1.17 20.73
CA VAL A 82 4.35 0.26 20.39
C VAL A 82 5.71 0.96 20.46
N GLU A 83 6.52 0.67 21.48
CA GLU A 83 7.88 1.21 21.62
C GLU A 83 8.82 0.73 20.51
N ALA A 84 8.66 -0.52 20.04
CA ALA A 84 9.35 -1.00 18.83
C ALA A 84 8.85 -0.32 17.53
N GLY A 85 7.83 0.53 17.63
CA GLY A 85 7.25 1.29 16.54
C GLY A 85 6.25 0.50 15.71
N PHE A 86 5.58 -0.48 16.32
CA PHE A 86 4.47 -1.23 15.74
C PHE A 86 3.23 -0.35 15.64
N ASN A 87 2.55 -0.41 14.49
CA ASN A 87 1.32 0.33 14.27
C ASN A 87 0.11 -0.63 14.23
N LEU A 88 -0.71 -0.62 15.28
CA LEU A 88 -1.89 -1.48 15.43
C LEU A 88 -2.94 -1.33 14.30
N GLN A 89 -2.96 -0.19 13.60
CA GLN A 89 -3.92 0.09 12.52
C GLN A 89 -3.44 -0.41 11.15
N SER A 90 -2.15 -0.74 11.02
CA SER A 90 -1.57 -1.19 9.76
C SER A 90 -1.62 -2.72 9.67
N VAL A 91 -2.74 -3.23 9.14
CA VAL A 91 -3.06 -4.65 9.00
C VAL A 91 -3.34 -5.01 7.55
N SER A 92 -3.01 -6.25 7.14
CA SER A 92 -3.31 -6.77 5.80
C SER A 92 -4.73 -7.31 5.68
N SER A 93 -5.25 -7.86 6.78
CA SER A 93 -6.58 -8.49 6.85
C SER A 93 -7.05 -8.57 8.29
N TYR A 94 -8.35 -8.81 8.47
CA TYR A 94 -8.98 -9.05 9.75
C TYR A 94 -10.02 -10.15 9.63
N THR A 95 -10.29 -10.87 10.71
CA THR A 95 -11.44 -11.78 10.87
C THR A 95 -11.97 -11.67 12.29
N SER A 96 -13.15 -12.21 12.52
CA SER A 96 -13.73 -12.37 13.84
C SER A 96 -14.19 -13.80 14.03
N ASP A 97 -14.16 -14.26 15.27
CA ASP A 97 -14.79 -15.53 15.63
C ASP A 97 -16.32 -15.40 15.75
N PRO A 98 -17.06 -16.53 15.84
CA PRO A 98 -18.50 -16.50 16.07
C PRO A 98 -18.92 -15.76 17.37
N GLN A 99 -18.01 -15.66 18.34
CA GLN A 99 -18.20 -14.92 19.59
C GLN A 99 -17.89 -13.41 19.47
N GLY A 100 -17.45 -12.94 18.30
CA GLY A 100 -17.13 -11.54 18.02
C GLY A 100 -15.70 -11.11 18.37
N VAL A 101 -14.80 -12.01 18.76
CA VAL A 101 -13.40 -11.69 19.05
C VAL A 101 -12.66 -11.40 17.75
N ALA A 102 -12.11 -10.19 17.64
CA ALA A 102 -11.38 -9.75 16.46
C ALA A 102 -9.93 -10.26 16.44
N TYR A 103 -9.53 -10.76 15.28
CA TYR A 103 -8.15 -11.12 14.93
C TYR A 103 -7.68 -10.26 13.78
N PHE A 104 -6.52 -9.65 13.96
CA PHE A 104 -5.88 -8.79 12.98
C PHE A 104 -4.63 -9.44 12.46
N PHE A 105 -4.35 -9.30 11.17
CA PHE A 105 -3.23 -9.99 10.55
C PHE A 105 -2.30 -9.02 9.84
N VAL A 106 -1.02 -9.34 9.91
CA VAL A 106 0.05 -8.78 9.10
C VAL A 106 0.71 -9.94 8.38
N TYR A 107 0.29 -10.18 7.14
CA TYR A 107 0.67 -11.36 6.34
C TYR A 107 0.35 -12.67 7.07
N ASP A 108 1.36 -13.47 7.39
CA ASP A 108 1.28 -14.76 8.06
C ASP A 108 1.20 -14.64 9.59
N ILE A 109 1.24 -13.43 10.17
CA ILE A 109 1.21 -13.25 11.63
C ILE A 109 -0.07 -12.54 12.06
N GLY A 110 -0.86 -13.24 12.86
CA GLY A 110 -2.05 -12.72 13.52
C GLY A 110 -1.72 -12.14 14.89
N PHE A 111 -2.52 -11.16 15.31
CA PHE A 111 -2.58 -10.68 16.68
C PHE A 111 -4.02 -10.41 17.12
N ARG A 112 -4.30 -10.66 18.40
CA ARG A 112 -5.53 -10.21 19.06
C ARG A 112 -5.22 -9.54 20.38
N ILE A 113 -6.06 -8.58 20.75
CA ILE A 113 -5.97 -7.89 22.04
C ILE A 113 -6.70 -8.76 23.06
N LEU A 114 -6.01 -9.19 24.13
CA LEU A 114 -6.62 -9.99 25.20
C LEU A 114 -7.18 -9.07 26.30
N ASP A 115 -6.43 -8.04 26.63
CA ASP A 115 -6.77 -7.01 27.60
C ASP A 115 -6.10 -5.68 27.18
N GLU A 116 -6.17 -4.65 28.01
CA GLU A 116 -5.60 -3.33 27.72
C GLU A 116 -4.08 -3.35 27.43
N HIS A 117 -3.36 -4.30 28.04
CA HIS A 117 -1.90 -4.36 28.08
C HIS A 117 -1.31 -5.57 27.34
N ILE A 118 -2.08 -6.61 27.07
CA ILE A 118 -1.59 -7.88 26.54
C ILE A 118 -2.16 -8.14 25.15
N ILE A 119 -1.25 -8.47 24.23
CA ILE A 119 -1.54 -8.92 22.87
C ILE A 119 -1.10 -10.37 22.73
N HIS A 120 -1.95 -11.19 22.13
CA HIS A 120 -1.63 -12.56 21.73
C HIS A 120 -1.22 -12.60 20.27
N LEU A 121 0.00 -13.03 19.97
CA LEU A 121 0.54 -13.22 18.63
C LEU A 121 0.41 -14.69 18.22
N THR A 122 0.12 -14.95 16.95
CA THR A 122 0.03 -16.30 16.38
C THR A 122 0.52 -16.31 14.93
N ARG A 123 1.23 -17.36 14.51
CA ARG A 123 1.63 -17.56 13.11
C ARG A 123 0.59 -18.43 12.40
N SER A 124 0.01 -17.93 11.32
CA SER A 124 -0.89 -18.67 10.44
C SER A 124 -0.11 -19.77 9.73
N THR A 125 -0.52 -21.02 9.89
CA THR A 125 -0.06 -22.09 9.00
C THR A 125 -0.79 -21.98 7.66
N ASN A 126 -0.21 -22.47 6.57
CA ASN A 126 -0.64 -22.29 5.17
C ASN A 126 -2.02 -22.88 4.81
N LYS A 127 -2.87 -23.21 5.78
CA LYS A 127 -4.29 -23.49 5.57
C LYS A 127 -5.03 -22.19 5.84
N GLY A 128 -5.42 -21.51 4.77
CA GLY A 128 -5.82 -20.11 4.80
C GLY A 128 -6.82 -19.79 5.90
N PHE A 129 -6.54 -18.73 6.67
CA PHE A 129 -7.48 -18.04 7.57
C PHE A 129 -8.41 -18.90 8.45
N GLU A 130 -8.14 -20.19 8.61
CA GLU A 130 -8.73 -21.04 9.64
C GLU A 130 -7.90 -20.82 10.89
N VAL A 131 -8.21 -19.71 11.57
CA VAL A 131 -7.80 -19.51 12.96
C VAL A 131 -8.16 -20.76 13.73
N ALA A 132 -7.13 -21.48 14.17
CA ALA A 132 -7.24 -22.74 14.87
C ALA A 132 -8.32 -22.65 15.97
N GLY A 133 -9.42 -23.40 15.80
CA GLY A 133 -10.41 -23.63 16.84
C GLY A 133 -11.61 -22.68 16.91
N LEU A 134 -12.02 -22.02 15.82
CA LEU A 134 -13.20 -21.13 15.83
C LEU A 134 -14.38 -21.57 14.96
N THR A 135 -14.34 -22.77 14.40
CA THR A 135 -15.55 -23.50 14.02
C THR A 135 -15.69 -24.63 15.03
N GLY A 136 -16.79 -24.61 15.79
CA GLY A 136 -17.16 -25.71 16.68
C GLY A 136 -17.34 -27.03 15.94
#